data_AF-A0A9N9LHC7-F1
#
_entry.id   AF-A0A9N9LHC7-F1
#
_cell.length_a   1.000
_cell.length_b   1.000
_cell.length_c   1.000
_cell.angle_alpha   90.00
_cell.angle_beta   90.00
_cell.angle_gamma   90.00
#
_symmetry.space_group_name_H-M   'P 1'
#
loop_
_entity.id
_entity.type
_entity.pdbx_description
1 polymer ?
#
loop_
_entity_poly.entity_id
_entity_poly.type
_entity_poly.pdbx_seq_one_letter_code
_entity_poly.pdbx_strand_id
1 'polypeptide(L)'
;MASPANSVPDTQLGLTNDEIALLRHHQQQAAAANSSSSRAASRASSQGLLLLDGFSLAALGRHFDRLMQQIQARMDYLSDQSAQVAQQQYDRAGNAIAMADAEIARFHEILQQIDELELDFDRIRHIRDIVRSFRSRVEEMDQQLEQSGSSSSRHRHGHHGESSGSSSRRHHHHHRR
;
A
#
# COMPACT_ATOMS: atom_id res chain seq x y z
N MET A 1 56.05 45.03 -12.31
CA MET A 1 55.37 43.78 -11.90
C MET A 1 53.93 44.15 -11.59
N ALA A 2 53.01 44.02 -12.55
CA ALA A 2 51.60 44.35 -12.34
C ALA A 2 50.89 43.13 -11.74
N SER A 3 50.24 43.30 -10.58
CA SER A 3 49.54 42.24 -9.87
C SER A 3 48.49 41.55 -10.78
N PRO A 4 48.35 40.21 -10.73
CA PRO A 4 47.27 39.54 -11.44
C PRO A 4 45.93 40.04 -10.89
N ALA A 5 45.08 40.55 -11.78
CA ALA A 5 43.74 41.01 -11.44
C ALA A 5 42.97 39.87 -10.77
N ASN A 6 42.55 40.10 -9.53
CA ASN A 6 41.80 39.16 -8.73
C ASN A 6 40.36 39.15 -9.25
N SER A 7 40.04 38.20 -10.12
CA SER A 7 38.84 38.27 -10.95
C SER A 7 38.11 36.92 -11.01
N VAL A 8 36.81 36.94 -10.70
CA VAL A 8 35.97 35.75 -10.57
C VAL A 8 34.90 35.78 -11.67
N PRO A 9 34.58 34.65 -12.32
CA PRO A 9 33.58 34.58 -13.38
C PRO A 9 32.15 34.77 -12.86
N ASP A 10 31.35 35.56 -13.58
CA ASP A 10 29.95 35.91 -13.26
C ASP A 10 29.04 34.69 -12.97
N THR A 11 29.31 33.54 -13.60
CA THR A 11 28.52 32.31 -13.47
C THR A 11 28.75 31.56 -12.16
N GLN A 12 29.81 31.89 -11.41
CA GLN A 12 30.10 31.27 -10.11
C GLN A 12 29.43 32.01 -8.94
N LEU A 13 28.78 33.14 -9.21
CA LEU A 13 28.18 34.01 -8.18
C LEU A 13 26.70 33.69 -7.86
N GLY A 14 26.12 32.67 -8.51
CA GLY A 14 24.74 32.24 -8.24
C GLY A 14 23.68 33.31 -8.55
N LEU A 15 24.02 34.31 -9.37
CA LEU A 15 23.14 35.42 -9.74
C LEU A 15 22.04 34.94 -10.71
N THR A 16 20.84 35.52 -10.58
CA THR A 16 19.78 35.26 -11.56
C THR A 16 20.12 35.91 -12.91
N ASN A 17 19.55 35.41 -14.02
CA ASN A 17 19.86 35.89 -15.37
C ASN A 17 19.62 37.42 -15.54
N ASP A 18 18.59 37.95 -14.87
CA ASP A 18 18.26 39.38 -14.90
C ASP A 18 19.31 40.21 -14.15
N GLU A 19 19.85 39.69 -13.05
CA GLU A 19 20.89 40.33 -12.26
C GLU A 19 22.24 40.30 -12.99
N ILE A 20 22.53 39.23 -13.72
CA ILE A 20 23.70 39.16 -14.61
C ILE A 20 23.60 40.22 -15.71
N ALA A 21 22.41 40.41 -16.30
CA ALA A 21 22.19 41.42 -17.33
C ALA A 21 22.40 42.84 -16.77
N LEU A 22 21.90 43.11 -15.56
CA LEU A 22 22.03 44.40 -14.89
C LEU A 22 23.48 44.70 -14.49
N LEU A 23 24.21 43.68 -14.02
CA LEU A 23 25.63 43.78 -13.69
C LEU A 23 26.49 44.08 -14.93
N ARG A 24 26.23 43.38 -16.05
CA ARG A 24 26.88 43.64 -17.35
C ARG A 24 26.60 45.05 -17.87
N HIS A 25 25.36 45.51 -17.73
CA HIS A 25 24.96 46.86 -18.13
C HIS A 25 25.71 47.95 -17.34
N HIS A 26 25.85 47.79 -16.02
CA HIS A 26 26.61 48.73 -15.20
C HIS A 26 28.12 48.69 -15.45
N GLN A 27 28.69 47.52 -15.73
CA GLN A 27 30.11 47.42 -16.10
C GLN A 27 30.40 48.10 -17.44
N GLN A 28 29.51 47.98 -18.43
CA GLN A 28 29.67 48.68 -19.71
C GLN A 28 29.66 50.20 -19.51
N GLN A 29 28.82 50.72 -18.61
CA GLN A 29 28.81 52.15 -18.27
C GLN A 29 30.05 52.60 -17.49
N ALA A 30 30.54 51.80 -16.53
CA ALA A 30 31.76 52.11 -15.78
C ALA A 30 33.02 52.03 -16.66
N ALA A 31 33.08 51.07 -17.58
CA ALA A 31 34.16 50.95 -18.56
C ALA A 31 34.15 52.11 -19.57
N ALA A 32 32.98 52.62 -19.93
CA ALA A 32 32.86 53.81 -20.78
C ALA A 32 33.30 55.10 -20.05
N ALA A 33 33.04 55.20 -18.74
CA ALA A 33 33.46 56.34 -17.92
C ALA A 33 34.99 56.41 -17.71
N ASN A 34 35.69 55.27 -17.69
CA ASN A 34 37.14 55.18 -17.47
C ASN A 34 37.94 54.95 -18.78
N SER A 35 37.57 55.69 -19.83
CA SER A 35 38.12 55.58 -21.19
C SER A 35 39.56 56.12 -21.30
N SER A 36 40.55 55.33 -20.86
CA SER A 36 41.94 55.49 -21.31
C SER A 36 42.63 54.19 -21.75
N SER A 37 41.94 53.04 -21.79
CA SER A 37 42.53 51.81 -22.34
C SER A 37 41.47 50.84 -22.88
N SER A 38 41.15 50.98 -24.17
CA SER A 38 40.21 50.14 -24.93
C SER A 38 40.60 48.66 -25.01
N ARG A 39 41.81 48.29 -24.55
CA ARG A 39 42.31 46.90 -24.55
C ARG A 39 42.11 46.18 -23.20
N ALA A 40 42.04 46.90 -22.09
CA ALA A 40 41.78 46.33 -20.77
C ALA A 40 40.27 46.15 -20.51
N ALA A 41 39.46 47.13 -20.92
CA ALA A 41 37.99 47.08 -20.82
C ALA A 41 37.39 45.95 -21.68
N SER A 42 37.90 45.77 -22.90
CA SER A 42 37.44 44.70 -23.80
C SER A 42 37.75 43.30 -23.25
N ARG A 43 38.86 43.12 -22.50
CA ARG A 43 39.19 41.84 -21.85
C ARG A 43 38.33 41.55 -20.62
N ALA A 44 38.03 42.55 -19.80
CA ALA A 44 37.11 42.41 -18.66
C ALA A 44 35.68 42.07 -19.13
N SER A 45 35.21 42.75 -20.20
CA SER A 45 33.89 42.50 -20.79
C SER A 45 33.81 41.19 -21.58
N SER A 46 34.88 40.74 -22.24
CA SER A 46 34.85 39.52 -23.07
C SER A 46 35.08 38.23 -22.28
N GLN A 47 35.62 38.32 -21.06
CA GLN A 47 35.91 37.14 -20.22
C GLN A 47 35.05 37.05 -18.95
N GLY A 48 34.02 37.89 -18.80
CA GLY A 48 33.11 37.84 -17.63
C GLY A 48 33.89 38.03 -16.33
N LEU A 49 34.88 38.91 -16.37
CA LEU A 49 35.93 39.02 -15.37
C LEU A 49 35.63 40.23 -14.48
N LEU A 50 35.04 39.98 -13.31
CA LEU A 50 34.67 41.02 -12.35
C LEU A 50 35.91 41.67 -11.72
N LEU A 51 36.13 42.95 -12.03
CA LEU A 51 36.99 43.82 -11.23
C LEU A 51 36.29 44.12 -9.89
N LEU A 52 36.95 43.79 -8.79
CA LEU A 52 36.51 44.06 -7.42
C LEU A 52 36.66 45.55 -7.09
N ASP A 53 35.75 46.37 -7.63
CA ASP A 53 35.60 47.79 -7.29
C ASP A 53 34.60 47.95 -6.11
N GLY A 54 34.70 49.04 -5.34
CA GLY A 54 33.83 49.28 -4.17
C GLY A 54 32.33 49.23 -4.49
N PHE A 55 31.97 49.55 -5.73
CA PHE A 55 30.60 49.43 -6.24
C PHE A 55 30.14 47.96 -6.43
N SER A 56 31.02 47.05 -6.87
CA SER A 56 30.67 45.63 -7.02
C SER A 56 30.54 44.91 -5.67
N LEU A 57 31.33 45.32 -4.67
CA LEU A 57 31.16 44.91 -3.27
C LEU A 57 29.81 45.38 -2.68
N ALA A 58 29.40 46.63 -2.96
CA ALA A 58 28.10 47.13 -2.53
C ALA A 58 26.93 46.41 -3.20
N ALA A 59 27.06 46.06 -4.48
CA ALA A 59 26.09 45.25 -5.21
C ALA A 59 25.97 43.82 -4.63
N LEU A 60 27.11 43.20 -4.30
CA LEU A 60 27.14 41.88 -3.68
C LEU A 60 26.49 41.89 -2.29
N GLY A 61 26.72 42.94 -1.49
CA GLY A 61 26.05 43.13 -0.20
C GLY A 61 24.53 43.16 -0.33
N ARG A 62 24.00 43.95 -1.27
CA ARG A 62 22.54 43.99 -1.53
C ARG A 62 21.98 42.66 -2.02
N HIS A 63 22.75 41.91 -2.79
CA HIS A 63 22.36 40.56 -3.23
C HIS A 63 22.29 39.60 -2.05
N PHE A 64 23.29 39.61 -1.15
CA PHE A 64 23.25 38.81 0.07
C PHE A 64 22.04 39.18 0.95
N ASP A 65 21.72 40.46 1.10
CA ASP A 65 20.54 40.89 1.86
C ASP A 65 19.23 40.35 1.25
N ARG A 66 19.09 40.43 -0.08
CA ARG A 66 17.92 39.89 -0.79
C ARG A 66 17.84 38.37 -0.68
N LEU A 67 18.97 37.68 -0.83
CA LEU A 67 19.05 36.22 -0.71
C LEU A 67 18.70 35.77 0.71
N MET A 68 19.17 36.49 1.75
CA MET A 68 18.80 36.22 3.13
C MET A 68 17.30 36.42 3.38
N GLN A 69 16.71 37.49 2.83
CA GLN A 69 15.25 37.71 2.90
C GLN A 69 14.47 36.60 2.21
N GLN A 70 14.92 36.15 1.04
CA GLN A 70 14.29 35.04 0.31
C GLN A 70 14.41 33.71 1.05
N ILE A 71 15.58 33.41 1.63
CA ILE A 71 15.78 32.21 2.45
C ILE A 71 14.85 32.26 3.66
N GLN A 72 14.74 33.40 4.33
CA GLN A 72 13.87 33.55 5.49
C GLN A 72 12.40 33.33 5.12
N ALA A 73 11.91 33.97 4.05
CA ALA A 73 10.55 33.76 3.56
C ALA A 73 10.29 32.29 3.17
N ARG A 74 11.28 31.61 2.60
CA ARG A 74 11.16 30.20 2.23
C ARG A 74 11.19 29.27 3.45
N MET A 75 11.96 29.60 4.48
CA MET A 75 11.97 28.87 5.74
C MET A 75 10.61 28.98 6.44
N ASP A 76 10.03 30.17 6.48
CA ASP A 76 8.70 30.40 7.06
C ASP A 76 7.62 29.61 6.29
N TYR A 77 7.66 29.66 4.96
CA TYR A 77 6.76 28.88 4.10
C TYR A 77 6.90 27.36 4.31
N LEU A 78 8.14 26.84 4.35
CA LEU A 78 8.38 25.41 4.57
C LEU A 78 7.95 24.96 5.96
N SER A 79 8.09 25.82 6.97
CA SER A 79 7.63 25.54 8.33
C SER A 79 6.11 25.42 8.38
N ASP A 80 5.39 26.35 7.77
CA ASP A 80 3.92 26.33 7.69
C ASP A 80 3.43 25.11 6.88
N GLN A 81 4.05 24.84 5.73
CA GLN A 81 3.77 23.64 4.94
C GLN A 81 4.00 22.34 5.73
N SER A 82 5.08 22.26 6.50
CA SER A 82 5.37 21.08 7.33
C SER A 82 4.32 20.89 8.41
N ALA A 83 3.86 21.96 9.06
CA ALA A 83 2.79 21.90 10.05
C ALA A 83 1.46 21.42 9.42
N GLN A 84 1.12 21.92 8.23
CA GLN A 84 -0.08 21.51 7.50
C GLN A 84 -0.03 20.04 7.08
N VAL A 85 1.11 19.58 6.56
CA VAL A 85 1.29 18.17 6.18
C VAL A 85 1.23 17.27 7.41
N ALA A 86 1.87 17.66 8.53
CA ALA A 86 1.76 16.91 9.77
C ALA A 86 0.30 16.78 10.22
N GLN A 87 -0.47 17.87 10.20
CA GLN A 87 -1.89 17.86 10.54
C GLN A 87 -2.70 16.92 9.63
N GLN A 88 -2.53 17.03 8.31
CA GLN A 88 -3.22 16.16 7.35
C GLN A 88 -2.87 14.68 7.54
N GLN A 89 -1.62 14.38 7.90
CA GLN A 89 -1.21 13.01 8.19
C GLN A 89 -1.85 12.49 9.48
N TYR A 90 -1.95 13.32 10.52
CA TYR A 90 -2.68 12.97 11.74
C TYR A 90 -4.16 12.71 11.45
N ASP A 91 -4.82 13.58 10.68
CA ASP A 91 -6.23 13.41 10.32
C ASP A 91 -6.47 12.14 9.50
N ARG A 92 -5.60 11.88 8.51
CA ARG A 92 -5.65 10.67 7.68
C ARG A 92 -5.43 9.41 8.49
N ALA A 93 -4.44 9.41 9.38
CA ALA A 93 -4.16 8.28 10.26
C ALA A 93 -5.34 8.04 11.22
N GLY A 94 -5.91 9.10 11.79
CA GLY A 94 -7.09 9.01 12.64
C GLY A 94 -8.29 8.39 11.94
N ASN A 95 -8.61 8.84 10.72
CA ASN A 95 -9.70 8.25 9.94
C ASN A 95 -9.44 6.78 9.57
N ALA A 96 -8.20 6.44 9.21
CA ALA A 96 -7.83 5.05 8.91
C ALA A 96 -7.98 4.11 10.12
N ILE A 97 -7.63 4.59 11.33
CA ILE A 97 -7.84 3.84 12.58
C ILE A 97 -9.33 3.65 12.85
N ALA A 98 -10.13 4.71 12.74
CA ALA A 98 -11.57 4.62 12.95
C ALA A 98 -12.26 3.65 11.98
N MET A 99 -11.83 3.64 10.72
CA MET A 99 -12.29 2.66 9.73
C MET A 99 -11.85 1.23 10.09
N ALA A 100 -10.61 1.05 10.54
CA ALA A 100 -10.13 -0.26 10.98
C ALA A 100 -10.91 -0.79 12.18
N ASP A 101 -11.21 0.06 13.17
CA ASP A 101 -12.00 -0.32 14.35
C ASP A 101 -13.42 -0.76 13.96
N ALA A 102 -14.05 -0.06 13.00
CA ALA A 102 -15.36 -0.45 12.48
C ALA A 102 -15.33 -1.82 11.78
N GLU A 103 -14.28 -2.10 11.00
CA GLU A 103 -14.13 -3.39 10.33
C GLU A 103 -13.81 -4.52 11.33
N ILE A 104 -13.01 -4.24 12.37
CA ILE A 104 -12.75 -5.19 13.46
C ILE A 104 -14.05 -5.56 14.18
N ALA A 105 -14.89 -4.57 14.50
CA ALA A 105 -16.20 -4.82 15.11
C ALA A 105 -17.09 -5.70 14.22
N ARG A 106 -17.10 -5.43 12.91
CA ARG A 106 -17.80 -6.26 11.93
C ARG A 106 -17.27 -7.69 11.88
N PHE A 107 -15.96 -7.89 11.91
CA PHE A 107 -15.38 -9.25 11.95
C PHE A 107 -15.76 -9.99 13.22
N HIS A 108 -15.78 -9.32 14.37
CA HIS A 108 -16.23 -9.92 15.62
C HIS A 108 -17.70 -10.36 15.55
N GLU A 109 -18.56 -9.55 14.93
CA GLU A 109 -19.96 -9.92 14.70
C GLU A 109 -20.08 -11.15 13.77
N ILE A 110 -19.32 -11.18 12.68
CA ILE A 110 -19.29 -12.32 11.77
C ILE A 110 -18.83 -13.60 12.48
N LEU A 111 -17.79 -13.51 13.32
CA LEU A 111 -17.33 -14.66 14.10
C LEU A 111 -18.41 -15.18 15.05
N GLN A 112 -19.11 -14.27 15.73
CA GLN A 112 -20.25 -14.66 16.58
C GLN A 112 -21.36 -15.34 15.78
N GLN A 113 -21.68 -14.84 14.58
CA GLN A 113 -22.67 -15.45 13.69
C GLN A 113 -22.22 -16.86 13.22
N ILE A 114 -20.92 -17.05 12.99
CA ILE A 114 -20.36 -18.36 12.63
C ILE A 114 -20.51 -19.35 13.79
N ASP A 115 -20.21 -18.93 15.02
CA ASP A 115 -20.36 -19.77 16.21
C ASP A 115 -21.84 -20.15 16.44
N GLU A 116 -22.78 -19.22 16.20
CA GLU A 116 -24.22 -19.50 16.25
C GLU A 116 -24.64 -20.52 15.17
N LEU A 117 -24.13 -20.38 13.95
CA LEU A 117 -24.37 -21.34 12.88
C LEU A 117 -23.82 -22.74 13.21
N GLU A 118 -22.69 -22.83 13.91
CA GLU A 118 -22.15 -24.13 14.36
C GLU A 118 -23.11 -24.84 15.32
N LEU A 119 -23.68 -24.10 16.28
CA LEU A 119 -24.70 -24.63 17.19
C LEU A 119 -25.95 -25.11 16.42
N ASP A 120 -26.36 -24.37 15.39
CA ASP A 120 -27.50 -24.76 14.55
C ASP A 120 -27.20 -26.00 13.70
N PHE A 121 -25.97 -26.16 13.20
CA PHE A 121 -25.56 -27.39 12.51
C PHE A 121 -25.57 -28.60 13.43
N ASP A 122 -25.17 -28.44 14.70
CA ASP A 122 -25.28 -29.50 15.70
C ASP A 122 -26.74 -29.86 16.00
N ARG A 123 -27.65 -28.88 16.07
CA ARG A 123 -29.10 -29.15 16.16
C ARG A 123 -29.62 -29.92 14.96
N ILE A 124 -29.23 -29.54 13.74
CA ILE A 124 -29.61 -30.25 12.51
C ILE A 124 -29.08 -31.69 12.53
N ARG A 125 -27.86 -31.90 13.02
CA ARG A 125 -27.28 -33.24 13.19
C ARG A 125 -28.11 -34.07 14.17
N HIS A 126 -28.49 -33.51 15.30
CA HIS A 126 -29.34 -34.20 16.28
C HIS A 126 -30.70 -34.59 15.69
N ILE A 127 -31.34 -33.68 14.94
CA ILE A 127 -32.60 -33.96 14.24
C ILE A 127 -32.42 -35.10 13.23
N ARG A 128 -31.32 -35.10 12.46
CA ARG A 128 -31.00 -36.17 11.52
C ARG A 128 -30.89 -37.54 12.22
N ASP A 129 -30.28 -37.58 13.40
CA ASP A 129 -30.14 -38.81 14.17
C ASP A 129 -31.50 -39.30 14.71
N ILE A 130 -32.36 -38.38 15.14
CA ILE A 130 -33.76 -38.69 15.51
C ILE A 130 -34.51 -39.29 14.32
N VAL A 131 -34.45 -38.67 13.14
CA VAL A 131 -35.12 -39.16 11.92
C VAL A 131 -34.61 -40.55 11.53
N ARG A 132 -33.29 -40.80 11.63
CA ARG A 132 -32.71 -42.13 11.42
C ARG A 132 -33.26 -43.16 12.41
N SER A 133 -33.39 -42.80 13.68
CA SER A 133 -33.96 -43.70 14.70
C SER A 133 -35.43 -44.02 14.43
N PHE A 134 -36.24 -43.04 14.01
CA PHE A 134 -37.63 -43.27 13.64
C PHE A 134 -37.75 -44.17 12.41
N ARG A 135 -36.91 -43.93 11.39
CA ARG A 135 -36.85 -44.81 10.21
C ARG A 135 -36.54 -46.25 10.59
N SER A 136 -35.53 -46.47 11.44
CA SER A 136 -35.17 -47.80 11.92
C SER A 136 -36.32 -48.48 12.68
N ARG A 137 -37.05 -47.74 13.53
CA ARG A 137 -38.21 -48.27 14.27
C ARG A 137 -39.36 -48.65 13.34
N VAL A 138 -39.60 -47.87 12.29
CA VAL A 138 -40.61 -48.18 11.27
C VAL A 138 -40.22 -49.43 10.48
N GLU A 139 -38.95 -49.55 10.06
CA GLU A 139 -38.44 -50.73 9.36
C GLU A 139 -38.53 -52.00 10.22
N GLU A 140 -38.26 -51.90 11.52
CA GLU A 140 -38.41 -53.02 12.47
C GLU A 140 -39.88 -53.43 12.67
N MET A 141 -40.79 -52.46 12.81
CA MET A 141 -42.23 -52.72 12.92
C MET A 141 -42.80 -53.36 11.64
N ASP A 142 -42.35 -52.89 10.48
CA ASP A 142 -42.75 -53.45 9.18
C ASP A 142 -42.28 -54.90 9.04
N GLN A 143 -41.03 -55.21 9.42
CA GLN A 143 -40.53 -56.58 9.48
C GLN A 143 -41.34 -57.47 10.44
N GLN A 144 -41.71 -56.98 11.62
CA GLN A 144 -42.55 -57.72 12.56
C GLN A 144 -43.96 -57.98 12.00
N LEU A 145 -44.54 -57.02 11.26
CA LEU A 145 -45.81 -57.18 10.56
C LEU A 145 -45.71 -58.20 9.41
N GLU A 146 -44.63 -58.18 8.63
CA GLU A 146 -44.38 -59.17 7.58
C GLU A 146 -44.19 -60.58 8.19
N GLN A 147 -43.49 -60.70 9.32
CA GLN A 147 -43.27 -61.97 10.02
C GLN A 147 -44.54 -62.52 10.65
N SER A 148 -45.36 -61.66 11.27
CA SER A 148 -46.65 -62.06 11.85
C SER A 148 -47.68 -62.39 10.76
N GLY A 149 -47.73 -61.63 9.65
CA GLY A 149 -48.53 -61.96 8.46
C GLY A 149 -48.12 -63.28 7.79
N SER A 150 -46.81 -63.58 7.76
CA SER A 150 -46.28 -64.82 7.18
C SER A 150 -46.40 -66.06 8.07
N SER A 151 -46.64 -65.88 9.38
CA SER A 151 -46.78 -66.98 10.34
C SER A 151 -48.12 -67.73 10.25
N SER A 152 -49.07 -67.26 9.45
CA SER A 152 -50.36 -67.92 9.21
C SER A 152 -50.40 -68.88 8.01
N SER A 153 -49.30 -69.05 7.24
CA SER A 153 -49.36 -69.77 5.96
C SER A 153 -48.19 -70.73 5.66
N ARG A 154 -47.53 -71.37 6.64
CA ARG A 154 -46.52 -72.43 6.36
C ARG A 154 -46.54 -73.60 7.34
N HIS A 155 -47.59 -74.41 7.24
CA HIS A 155 -47.51 -75.86 7.47
C HIS A 155 -47.80 -76.57 6.14
N ARG A 156 -46.77 -76.87 5.35
CA ARG A 156 -46.86 -77.96 4.37
C ARG A 156 -45.50 -78.65 4.18
N HIS A 157 -45.51 -79.93 4.55
CA HIS A 157 -44.47 -80.93 4.30
C HIS A 157 -43.95 -80.89 2.86
N GLY A 158 -42.64 -81.05 2.71
CA GLY A 158 -41.97 -81.34 1.43
C GLY A 158 -40.63 -82.01 1.67
N HIS A 159 -40.62 -83.34 1.54
CA HIS A 159 -39.45 -84.21 1.58
C HIS A 159 -38.65 -84.16 0.26
N HIS A 160 -37.41 -84.68 0.34
CA HIS A 160 -36.53 -85.21 -0.73
C HIS A 160 -35.63 -84.25 -1.51
N GLY A 161 -34.36 -84.66 -1.62
CA GLY A 161 -33.49 -84.31 -2.74
C GLY A 161 -32.02 -84.12 -2.36
N GLU A 162 -31.25 -85.19 -2.39
CA GLU A 162 -29.78 -85.20 -2.40
C GLU A 162 -29.23 -84.35 -3.58
N SER A 163 -28.17 -83.57 -3.38
CA SER A 163 -26.99 -83.62 -4.25
C SER A 163 -25.80 -82.85 -3.64
N SER A 164 -24.70 -83.57 -3.62
CA SER A 164 -23.31 -83.17 -3.41
C SER A 164 -22.83 -81.99 -4.29
N GLY A 165 -21.78 -81.30 -3.82
CA GLY A 165 -20.70 -80.88 -4.71
C GLY A 165 -20.27 -79.41 -4.67
N SER A 166 -19.10 -79.19 -4.07
CA SER A 166 -18.02 -78.25 -4.45
C SER A 166 -18.34 -76.76 -4.63
N SER A 167 -17.87 -75.90 -3.71
CA SER A 167 -16.52 -75.31 -3.72
C SER A 167 -16.17 -74.56 -5.01
N SER A 168 -16.15 -73.23 -4.96
CA SER A 168 -14.90 -72.45 -5.14
C SER A 168 -15.12 -70.92 -5.13
N ARG A 169 -14.35 -70.32 -4.22
CA ARG A 169 -13.86 -68.94 -4.11
C ARG A 169 -13.82 -68.12 -5.42
N ARG A 170 -14.19 -66.84 -5.32
CA ARG A 170 -13.49 -65.75 -6.03
C ARG A 170 -13.58 -64.42 -5.27
N HIS A 171 -12.42 -63.94 -4.84
CA HIS A 171 -12.15 -62.57 -4.40
C HIS A 171 -11.93 -61.66 -5.62
N HIS A 172 -12.45 -60.43 -5.58
CA HIS A 172 -11.86 -59.24 -6.23
C HIS A 172 -12.43 -57.99 -5.53
N HIS A 173 -11.61 -57.26 -4.76
CA HIS A 173 -10.78 -56.10 -5.11
C HIS A 173 -11.57 -54.80 -5.38
N HIS A 174 -11.31 -53.75 -4.60
CA HIS A 174 -10.89 -52.46 -5.15
C HIS A 174 -10.21 -51.56 -4.10
N HIS A 175 -8.98 -51.16 -4.42
CA HIS A 175 -8.20 -50.17 -3.70
C HIS A 175 -8.47 -48.79 -4.31
N ARG A 176 -8.62 -47.79 -3.42
CA ARG A 176 -8.69 -46.36 -3.68
C ARG A 176 -7.40 -45.82 -4.32
N ARG A 177 -7.55 -44.88 -5.25
CA ARG A 177 -6.77 -43.65 -5.33
C ARG A 177 -7.72 -42.50 -5.59
#